data_AF-A0AA40HKE4-F1
#
_entry.id   AF-A0AA40HKE4-F1
#
_cell.length_a   1.000
_cell.length_b   1.000
_cell.length_c   1.000
_cell.angle_alpha   90.00
_cell.angle_beta   90.00
_cell.angle_gamma   90.00
#
_symmetry.space_group_name_H-M   'P 1'
#
loop_
_entity.id
_entity.type
_entity.pdbx_description
1 polymer ?
#
loop_
_entity_poly.entity_id
_entity_poly.type
_entity_poly.pdbx_seq_one_letter_code
_entity_poly.pdbx_strand_id
1 'polypeptide(L)'
;MSESNLGNGSEEEVSGAAVLARALKAQDVQYMFGIVGIPVTEIAVAAQQLGIRYVGMRNEQAACYAASAVGYLTGRPGVCLVVSGPGLVHALGGMANANMNCW
;
A
#
# COMPACT_ATOMS: atom_id res chain seq x y z
N MET A 1 9.44 -14.29 50.67
CA MET A 1 9.09 -13.05 49.94
C MET A 1 10.26 -12.75 49.00
N SER A 2 10.35 -13.24 47.75
CA SER A 2 9.52 -13.05 46.56
C SER A 2 9.52 -11.60 46.02
N GLU A 3 10.65 -11.18 45.45
CA GLU A 3 10.71 -9.99 44.60
C GLU A 3 10.71 -10.41 43.12
N SER A 4 9.51 -10.23 42.54
CA SER A 4 9.22 -9.81 41.17
C SER A 4 10.05 -10.35 40.01
N ASN A 5 9.45 -11.31 39.29
CA ASN A 5 9.57 -11.42 37.83
C ASN A 5 9.11 -10.09 37.19
N LEU A 6 10.03 -9.21 36.80
CA LEU A 6 9.71 -8.20 35.80
C LEU A 6 9.63 -8.92 34.45
N GLY A 7 8.41 -8.99 33.92
CA GLY A 7 8.10 -9.60 32.64
C GLY A 7 8.94 -8.97 31.54
N ASN A 8 9.77 -9.81 30.91
CA ASN A 8 10.37 -9.52 29.62
C ASN A 8 9.26 -9.66 28.56
N GLY A 9 8.40 -8.64 28.45
CA GLY A 9 7.57 -8.47 27.28
C GLY A 9 8.49 -8.05 26.15
N SER A 10 8.99 -9.02 25.37
CA SER A 10 9.69 -8.72 24.12
C SER A 10 8.75 -7.86 23.29
N GLU A 11 9.10 -6.59 23.08
CA GLU A 11 8.49 -5.77 22.03
C GLU A 11 8.71 -6.54 20.72
N GLU A 12 7.66 -7.22 20.26
CA GLU A 12 7.71 -7.98 19.03
C GLU A 12 8.01 -6.99 17.90
N GLU A 13 9.14 -7.16 17.22
CA GLU A 13 9.62 -6.22 16.22
C GLU A 13 8.60 -6.12 15.08
N VAL A 14 7.86 -5.01 15.03
CA VAL A 14 6.75 -4.85 14.09
C VAL A 14 7.29 -4.34 12.76
N SER A 15 7.14 -5.14 11.70
CA SER A 15 7.47 -4.72 10.33
C SER A 15 6.65 -3.49 9.91
N GLY A 16 7.33 -2.46 9.36
CA GLY A 16 6.68 -1.26 8.82
C GLY A 16 5.70 -1.58 7.68
N ALA A 17 6.00 -2.59 6.86
CA ALA A 17 5.09 -3.06 5.82
C ALA A 17 3.77 -3.61 6.41
N ALA A 18 3.86 -4.34 7.53
CA ALA A 18 2.67 -4.84 8.23
C ALA A 18 1.85 -3.70 8.84
N VAL A 19 2.50 -2.67 9.40
CA VAL A 19 1.81 -1.47 9.90
C VAL A 19 1.06 -0.77 8.77
N LEU A 20 1.73 -0.54 7.63
CA LEU A 20 1.14 0.11 6.47
C LEU A 20 -0.05 -0.69 5.93
N ALA A 21 0.10 -2.01 5.78
CA ALA A 21 -0.97 -2.89 5.31
C ALA A 21 -2.19 -2.85 6.23
N ARG A 22 -1.99 -2.87 7.57
CA ARG A 22 -3.08 -2.74 8.55
C ARG A 22 -3.78 -1.39 8.45
N ALA A 23 -3.02 -0.31 8.27
CA ALA A 23 -3.59 1.04 8.10
C ALA A 23 -4.44 1.13 6.83
N LEU A 24 -3.96 0.59 5.70
CA LEU A 24 -4.73 0.53 4.44
C LEU A 24 -6.00 -0.29 4.61
N LYS A 25 -5.91 -1.45 5.29
CA LYS A 25 -7.07 -2.30 5.55
C LYS A 25 -8.12 -1.60 6.43
N ALA A 26 -7.69 -0.82 7.42
CA ALA A 26 -8.58 -0.05 8.28
C ALA A 26 -9.37 1.05 7.54
N GLN A 27 -8.92 1.47 6.35
CA GLN A 27 -9.63 2.39 5.46
C GLN A 27 -10.55 1.65 4.45
N ASP A 28 -10.80 0.35 4.69
CA ASP A 28 -11.27 -0.69 3.76
C ASP A 28 -10.79 -0.55 2.30
N VAL A 29 -9.49 -0.31 2.12
CA VAL A 29 -8.86 -0.49 0.81
C VAL A 29 -9.03 -1.94 0.37
N GLN A 30 -9.58 -2.14 -0.84
CA GLN A 30 -9.80 -3.47 -1.42
C GLN A 30 -8.77 -3.83 -2.49
N TYR A 31 -8.23 -2.82 -3.19
CA TYR A 31 -7.39 -3.01 -4.37
C TYR A 31 -6.10 -2.22 -4.28
N MET A 32 -5.02 -2.84 -4.75
CA MET A 32 -3.71 -2.23 -4.90
C MET A 32 -3.21 -2.50 -6.31
N PHE A 33 -2.86 -1.45 -7.04
CA PHE A 33 -2.43 -1.51 -8.44
C PHE A 33 -0.96 -1.11 -8.53
N GLY A 34 -0.17 -1.78 -9.36
CA GLY A 34 1.24 -1.41 -9.44
C GLY A 34 2.14 -2.28 -10.28
N ILE A 35 3.39 -1.86 -10.34
CA ILE A 35 4.53 -2.70 -10.73
C ILE A 35 5.38 -2.87 -9.48
N VAL A 36 5.40 -4.10 -8.97
CA VAL A 36 6.18 -4.43 -7.78
C VAL A 36 7.65 -4.63 -8.16
N GLY A 37 8.54 -4.20 -7.27
CA GLY A 37 9.94 -4.55 -7.31
C GLY A 37 10.48 -4.63 -5.88
N ILE A 38 11.72 -5.11 -5.74
CA ILE A 38 12.35 -5.49 -4.46
C ILE A 38 12.07 -4.49 -3.32
N PRO A 39 12.18 -3.16 -3.51
CA PRO A 39 11.99 -2.20 -2.41
C PRO A 39 10.57 -2.15 -1.82
N VAL A 40 9.55 -2.61 -2.55
CA VAL A 40 8.13 -2.49 -2.14
C VAL A 40 7.41 -3.84 -2.10
N THR A 41 8.13 -4.94 -2.37
CA THR A 41 7.55 -6.29 -2.38
C THR A 41 6.92 -6.65 -1.03
N GLU A 42 7.57 -6.32 0.08
CA GLU A 42 7.07 -6.65 1.43
C GLU A 42 5.73 -5.97 1.73
N ILE A 43 5.51 -4.75 1.22
CA ILE A 43 4.23 -4.03 1.36
C ILE A 43 3.13 -4.76 0.59
N ALA A 44 3.39 -5.17 -0.65
CA ALA A 44 2.43 -5.91 -1.46
C ALA A 44 2.04 -7.23 -0.79
N VAL A 45 3.03 -7.99 -0.30
CA VAL A 45 2.82 -9.26 0.38
C VAL A 45 1.99 -9.06 1.67
N ALA A 46 2.36 -8.10 2.50
CA ALA A 46 1.64 -7.80 3.74
C ALA A 46 0.18 -7.36 3.46
N ALA A 47 -0.03 -6.54 2.43
CA ALA A 47 -1.36 -6.12 2.01
C ALA A 47 -2.22 -7.30 1.53
N GLN A 48 -1.63 -8.21 0.74
CA GLN A 48 -2.30 -9.42 0.27
C GLN A 48 -2.69 -10.36 1.42
N GLN A 49 -1.85 -10.50 2.45
CA GLN A 49 -2.16 -11.30 3.64
C GLN A 49 -3.38 -10.77 4.41
N LEU A 50 -3.65 -9.46 4.35
CA LEU A 50 -4.84 -8.82 4.93
C LEU A 50 -6.04 -8.77 3.96
N GLY A 51 -5.94 -9.45 2.83
CA GLY A 51 -7.00 -9.58 1.83
C GLY A 51 -7.11 -8.38 0.87
N ILE A 52 -6.12 -7.50 0.80
CA ILE A 52 -6.07 -6.45 -0.23
C ILE A 52 -5.62 -7.11 -1.54
N ARG A 53 -6.43 -7.00 -2.59
CA ARG A 53 -6.11 -7.63 -3.88
C ARG A 53 -5.08 -6.81 -4.63
N TYR A 54 -3.89 -7.39 -4.81
CA TYR A 54 -2.87 -6.85 -5.68
C TYR A 54 -3.17 -7.14 -7.15
N VAL A 55 -3.09 -6.11 -8.00
CA VAL A 55 -3.27 -6.19 -9.45
C VAL A 55 -1.99 -5.67 -10.12
N GLY A 56 -1.21 -6.61 -10.65
CA GLY A 56 0.01 -6.31 -11.38
C GLY A 56 -0.27 -5.66 -12.73
N MET A 57 0.34 -4.51 -12.96
CA MET A 57 0.23 -3.72 -14.20
C MET A 57 1.53 -3.79 -15.00
N ARG A 58 1.48 -3.28 -16.25
CA ARG A 58 2.66 -3.20 -17.14
C ARG A 58 3.24 -1.79 -17.27
N ASN A 59 2.55 -0.80 -16.73
CA ASN A 59 2.98 0.59 -16.70
C ASN A 59 2.47 1.27 -15.43
N GLU A 60 3.30 2.05 -14.76
CA GLU A 60 2.98 2.72 -13.50
C GLU A 60 1.93 3.81 -13.66
N GLN A 61 1.94 4.53 -14.79
CA GLN A 61 0.92 5.53 -15.10
C GLN A 61 -0.47 4.89 -15.21
N ALA A 62 -0.56 3.72 -15.86
CA ALA A 62 -1.79 2.95 -15.94
C ALA A 62 -2.27 2.44 -14.57
N ALA A 63 -1.33 2.07 -13.69
CA ALA A 63 -1.65 1.71 -12.31
C ALA A 63 -2.25 2.88 -11.52
N CYS A 64 -1.72 4.10 -11.69
CA CYS A 64 -2.31 5.30 -11.11
C CYS A 64 -3.73 5.56 -11.62
N TYR A 65 -3.98 5.44 -12.92
CA TYR A 65 -5.33 5.63 -13.47
C TYR A 65 -6.32 4.60 -12.93
N ALA A 66 -5.92 3.33 -12.82
CA ALA A 66 -6.76 2.29 -12.24
C ALA A 66 -7.07 2.56 -10.76
N ALA A 67 -6.07 2.93 -9.97
CA ALA A 67 -6.26 3.30 -8.56
C ALA A 67 -7.23 4.48 -8.41
N SER A 68 -7.07 5.50 -9.25
CA SER A 68 -7.92 6.69 -9.21
C SER A 68 -9.35 6.41 -9.69
N ALA A 69 -9.53 5.54 -10.68
CA ALA A 69 -10.84 5.10 -11.12
C ALA A 69 -11.59 4.33 -10.01
N VAL A 70 -10.88 3.51 -9.22
CA VAL A 70 -11.45 2.88 -8.02
C VAL A 70 -11.84 3.94 -6.98
N GLY A 71 -10.96 4.92 -6.74
CA GLY A 71 -11.23 6.12 -5.93
C GLY A 71 -12.57 6.74 -6.25
N TYR A 72 -12.69 7.18 -7.49
CA TYR A 72 -13.86 7.84 -8.03
C TYR A 72 -15.13 6.98 -7.98
N LEU A 73 -15.07 5.71 -8.40
CA LEU A 73 -16.26 4.86 -8.51
C LEU A 73 -16.79 4.37 -7.15
N THR A 74 -15.89 4.19 -6.18
CA THR A 74 -16.26 3.59 -4.89
C THR A 74 -16.38 4.61 -3.77
N GLY A 75 -15.85 5.83 -3.95
CA GLY A 75 -15.70 6.81 -2.89
C GLY A 75 -14.69 6.39 -1.81
N ARG A 76 -13.87 5.37 -2.10
CA ARG A 76 -12.86 4.81 -1.18
C ARG A 76 -11.48 4.95 -1.80
N PRO A 77 -10.42 5.23 -1.02
CA PRO A 77 -9.09 5.42 -1.58
C PRO A 77 -8.60 4.19 -2.35
N GLY A 78 -8.13 4.42 -3.58
CA GLY A 78 -7.38 3.43 -4.35
C GLY A 78 -5.88 3.53 -4.05
N VAL A 79 -5.17 2.40 -4.10
CA VAL A 79 -3.72 2.38 -3.84
C VAL A 79 -2.94 2.11 -5.12
N CYS A 80 -1.99 3.00 -5.43
CA CYS A 80 -0.96 2.77 -6.43
C CYS A 80 0.38 2.47 -5.72
N LEU A 81 0.96 1.29 -5.98
CA LEU A 81 2.24 0.86 -5.42
C LEU A 81 3.30 0.80 -6.52
N VAL A 82 4.32 1.63 -6.41
CA VAL A 82 5.42 1.73 -7.39
C VAL A 82 6.77 1.75 -6.68
N VAL A 83 7.80 1.30 -7.38
CA VAL A 83 9.18 1.35 -6.91
C VAL A 83 9.75 2.77 -6.97
N SER A 84 10.80 3.00 -6.18
CA SER A 84 11.61 4.22 -6.27
C SER A 84 12.29 4.34 -7.64
N GLY A 85 12.77 5.53 -7.97
CA GLY A 85 13.45 5.82 -9.23
C GLY A 85 12.46 5.93 -10.40
N PRO A 86 12.64 5.17 -11.51
CA PRO A 86 11.82 5.35 -12.71
C PRO A 86 10.33 5.07 -12.47
N GLY A 87 10.00 4.11 -11.59
CA GLY A 87 8.60 3.76 -11.30
C GLY A 87 7.81 4.94 -10.74
N LEU A 88 8.39 5.67 -9.78
CA LEU A 88 7.80 6.89 -9.25
C LEU A 88 7.63 7.96 -10.33
N VAL A 89 8.65 8.19 -11.17
CA VAL A 89 8.59 9.21 -12.22
C VAL A 89 7.50 8.90 -13.25
N HIS A 90 7.35 7.63 -13.65
CA HIS A 90 6.27 7.20 -14.56
C HIS A 90 4.87 7.35 -13.95
N ALA A 91 4.74 7.19 -12.63
CA ALA A 91 3.48 7.37 -11.91
C ALA A 91 3.02 8.84 -11.84
N LEU A 92 3.94 9.82 -11.94
CA LEU A 92 3.65 11.24 -11.73
C LEU A 92 2.52 11.76 -12.62
N GLY A 93 2.48 11.37 -13.90
CA GLY A 93 1.42 11.82 -14.81
C GLY A 93 0.03 11.35 -14.37
N GLY A 94 -0.08 10.10 -13.90
CA GLY A 94 -1.34 9.57 -13.40
C GLY A 94 -1.74 10.18 -12.05
N MET A 95 -0.75 10.43 -11.16
CA MET A 95 -0.97 11.09 -9.88
C MET A 95 -1.43 12.55 -10.04
N ALA A 96 -0.81 13.31 -10.94
CA ALA A 96 -1.21 14.67 -11.26
C ALA A 96 -2.64 14.72 -11.79
N ASN A 97 -2.99 13.78 -12.68
CA ASN A 97 -4.35 13.65 -13.18
C ASN A 97 -5.36 13.34 -12.07
N ALA A 98 -5.03 12.44 -11.14
CA ALA A 98 -5.91 12.14 -9.99
C ALA A 98 -6.15 13.37 -9.13
N ASN A 99 -5.08 14.10 -8.81
CA ASN A 99 -5.14 15.31 -8.00
C ASN A 99 -5.98 16.42 -8.66
N MET A 100 -5.78 16.68 -9.96
CA MET A 100 -6.48 17.74 -10.68
C MET A 100 -7.99 17.46 -10.84
N ASN A 101 -8.38 16.19 -10.91
CA ASN A 101 -9.78 15.79 -11.05
C ASN A 101 -10.44 15.42 -9.71
N CYS A 102 -9.73 15.58 -8.59
CA CYS A 102 -10.17 15.21 -7.25
C CYS A 102 -10.72 13.76 -7.18
N TRP A 103 -10.00 12.84 -7.82
CA TRP A 103 -10.32 11.40 -7.85
C TRP A 103 -9.90 10.69 -6.56
#